data_AF-A0A915ZE20-F1
#
_entry.id   AF-A0A915ZE20-F1
#
_cell.length_a   1.000
_cell.length_b   1.000
_cell.length_c   1.000
_cell.angle_alpha   90.00
_cell.angle_beta   90.00
_cell.angle_gamma   90.00
#
_symmetry.space_group_name_H-M   'P 1'
#
loop_
_entity.id
_entity.type
_entity.pdbx_description
1 polymer ?
#
loop_
_entity_poly.entity_id
_entity_poly.type
_entity_poly.pdbx_seq_one_letter_code
_entity_poly.pdbx_strand_id
1 'polypeptide(L)'
;MLQNGENIIWKGTTWPMGMCSPLCCSTVKWRITNKRIDYVRGCCGSTESTLDVRLITDLQLHRSCFQLMFGRGTLTIYSNDRTDSQIRISTYGMKRTYHKLREECLSKEDDNLLSKAEAEEIKEYHFHVYFLQDNKQNRASALALREKIFKLIEKGFFHPVPLDTYNDSPRGPHSIGSYEVWCPKEHFSRVYSWFALHHGVHSILIHPLTQYEVLDHSDRSAWMGKPVPLDLSKLPEYVDKIPLQYPELGLGYSNNDKTK
;
A
#
# COMPACT_ATOMS: atom_id res chain seq x y z
N MET A 1 0.48 29.67 -20.77
CA MET A 1 1.84 29.63 -20.21
C MET A 1 2.09 28.22 -19.69
N LEU A 2 3.32 27.71 -19.76
CA LEU A 2 3.66 26.41 -19.18
C LEU A 2 3.58 26.52 -17.65
N GLN A 3 3.00 25.53 -16.99
CA GLN A 3 3.02 25.45 -15.53
C GLN A 3 4.42 25.00 -15.05
N ASN A 4 4.79 25.29 -13.80
CA ASN A 4 6.09 24.85 -13.25
C ASN A 4 6.30 23.33 -13.46
N GLY A 5 7.43 22.95 -14.06
CA GLY A 5 7.81 21.57 -14.37
C GLY A 5 7.11 20.93 -15.57
N GLU A 6 6.41 21.69 -16.42
CA GLU A 6 5.78 21.20 -17.66
C GLU A 6 6.80 21.20 -18.82
N ASN A 7 7.15 20.01 -19.32
CA ASN A 7 8.09 19.83 -20.43
C ASN A 7 7.35 19.44 -21.71
N ILE A 8 7.70 20.08 -22.83
CA ILE A 8 7.11 19.78 -24.14
C ILE A 8 7.74 18.51 -24.70
N ILE A 9 6.94 17.44 -24.83
CA ILE A 9 7.34 16.18 -25.44
C ILE A 9 7.28 16.29 -26.96
N TRP A 10 6.18 16.85 -27.48
CA TRP A 10 5.98 17.01 -28.92
C TRP A 10 5.01 18.15 -29.23
N LYS A 11 5.24 18.86 -30.34
CA LYS A 11 4.33 19.90 -30.86
C LYS A 11 4.31 19.76 -32.38
N GLY A 12 3.12 19.81 -32.97
CA GLY A 12 2.98 19.68 -34.41
C GLY A 12 1.55 19.89 -34.90
N THR A 13 1.38 19.87 -36.21
CA THR A 13 0.09 20.01 -36.87
C THR A 13 -0.16 18.78 -37.73
N THR A 14 -1.39 18.27 -37.70
CA THR A 14 -1.82 17.16 -38.56
C THR A 14 -3.02 17.57 -39.41
N TRP A 15 -3.18 16.87 -40.53
CA TRP A 15 -4.30 17.07 -41.44
C TRP A 15 -5.14 15.80 -41.50
N PRO A 16 -6.44 15.86 -41.16
CA PRO A 16 -7.32 14.68 -41.16
C PRO A 16 -7.43 13.99 -42.52
N MET A 17 -7.22 14.73 -43.63
CA MET A 17 -7.44 14.26 -45.02
C MET A 17 -6.16 14.00 -45.83
N GLY A 18 -4.98 13.92 -45.20
CA GLY A 18 -3.73 13.57 -45.90
C GLY A 18 -3.11 14.69 -46.76
N MET A 19 -2.24 14.33 -47.71
CA MET A 19 -1.32 15.25 -48.43
C MET A 19 -2.00 16.37 -49.25
N CYS A 20 -3.30 16.29 -49.54
CA CYS A 20 -4.03 17.30 -50.32
C CYS A 20 -4.69 18.41 -49.48
N SER A 21 -4.34 18.54 -48.20
CA SER A 21 -5.06 19.37 -47.22
C SER A 21 -4.83 20.90 -47.22
N PRO A 22 -3.94 21.56 -47.98
CA PRO A 22 -3.82 23.04 -47.90
C PRO A 22 -5.10 23.81 -48.30
N LEU A 23 -6.07 23.14 -48.94
CA LEU A 23 -7.31 23.74 -49.44
C LEU A 23 -8.49 23.72 -48.43
N CYS A 24 -8.38 22.98 -47.33
CA CYS A 24 -9.42 22.92 -46.29
C CYS A 24 -8.86 23.42 -44.96
N CYS A 25 -9.55 24.39 -44.34
CA CYS A 25 -9.22 24.98 -43.03
C CYS A 25 -9.35 24.01 -41.82
N SER A 26 -9.12 22.71 -41.99
CA SER A 26 -9.35 21.66 -41.00
C SER A 26 -8.05 21.11 -40.38
N THR A 27 -7.10 21.98 -40.07
CA THR A 27 -5.85 21.58 -39.40
C THR A 27 -6.08 21.24 -37.93
N VAL A 28 -5.45 20.19 -37.42
CA VAL A 28 -5.40 19.92 -35.98
C VAL A 28 -4.03 20.29 -35.43
N LYS A 29 -3.98 21.24 -34.51
CA LYS A 29 -2.75 21.65 -33.82
C LYS A 29 -2.63 20.89 -32.51
N TRP A 30 -1.46 20.32 -32.25
CA TRP A 30 -1.19 19.49 -31.09
C TRP A 30 -0.07 20.08 -30.23
N ARG A 31 -0.21 19.93 -28.92
CA ARG A 31 0.84 20.16 -27.94
C ARG A 31 0.76 19.05 -26.89
N ILE A 32 1.75 18.17 -26.92
CA ILE A 32 1.91 17.05 -26.00
C ILE A 32 2.99 17.44 -25.00
N THR A 33 2.63 17.41 -23.72
CA THR A 33 3.54 17.64 -22.60
C THR A 33 3.58 16.42 -21.69
N ASN A 34 4.43 16.44 -20.67
CA ASN A 34 4.47 15.42 -19.62
C ASN A 34 3.27 15.45 -18.65
N LYS A 35 2.35 16.43 -18.76
CA LYS A 35 1.18 16.57 -17.88
C LYS A 35 -0.15 16.49 -18.62
N ARG A 36 -0.20 16.99 -19.85
CA ARG A 36 -1.43 17.08 -20.65
C ARG A 36 -1.15 17.06 -22.14
N ILE A 37 -2.18 16.73 -22.90
CA ILE A 37 -2.24 16.79 -24.35
C ILE A 37 -3.30 17.81 -24.73
N ASP A 38 -2.86 18.98 -25.20
CA ASP A 38 -3.75 20.00 -25.74
C ASP A 38 -3.83 19.84 -27.26
N TYR A 39 -5.05 19.90 -27.80
CA TYR A 39 -5.24 19.91 -29.23
C TYR A 39 -6.42 20.77 -29.66
N VAL A 40 -6.24 21.45 -30.80
CA VAL A 40 -7.20 22.40 -31.36
C VAL A 40 -7.61 21.91 -32.74
N ARG A 41 -8.92 21.71 -32.95
CA ARG A 41 -9.51 21.25 -34.22
C ARG A 41 -10.63 22.18 -34.69
N GLY A 42 -11.02 22.06 -35.96
CA GLY A 42 -12.11 22.83 -36.57
C GLY A 42 -11.64 24.02 -37.43
N CYS A 43 -12.57 24.60 -38.20
CA CYS A 43 -12.30 25.75 -39.05
C CYS A 43 -11.86 26.93 -38.19
N CYS A 44 -10.62 27.40 -38.37
CA CYS A 44 -9.99 28.43 -37.53
C CYS A 44 -9.81 28.06 -36.04
N GLY A 45 -9.90 26.79 -35.66
CA GLY A 45 -9.68 26.33 -34.28
C GLY A 45 -10.87 26.52 -33.35
N SER A 46 -12.09 26.31 -33.86
CA SER A 46 -13.36 26.44 -33.12
C SER A 46 -13.49 25.53 -31.89
N THR A 47 -12.64 24.52 -31.74
CA THR A 47 -12.71 23.56 -30.63
C THR A 47 -11.33 23.29 -30.06
N GLU A 48 -11.17 23.55 -28.77
CA GLU A 48 -9.97 23.25 -27.98
C GLU A 48 -10.31 22.15 -26.96
N SER A 49 -9.47 21.13 -26.91
CA SER A 49 -9.59 20.00 -25.99
C SER A 49 -8.25 19.79 -25.27
N THR A 50 -8.31 19.42 -23.99
CA THR A 50 -7.15 19.09 -23.16
C THR A 50 -7.39 17.74 -22.49
N LEU A 51 -6.55 16.76 -22.79
CA LEU A 51 -6.53 15.45 -22.12
C LEU A 51 -5.44 15.44 -21.05
N ASP A 52 -5.78 15.09 -19.81
CA ASP A 52 -4.81 14.84 -18.75
C ASP A 52 -4.05 13.53 -19.02
N VAL A 53 -2.72 13.58 -18.97
CA VAL A 53 -1.86 12.42 -19.24
C VAL A 53 -2.12 11.27 -18.25
N ARG A 54 -2.57 11.56 -17.03
CA ARG A 54 -2.90 10.54 -16.01
C ARG A 54 -4.11 9.69 -16.36
N LEU A 55 -4.95 10.14 -17.28
CA LEU A 55 -6.11 9.38 -17.75
C LEU A 55 -5.76 8.42 -18.88
N ILE A 56 -4.52 8.45 -19.39
CA ILE A 56 -4.06 7.55 -20.46
C ILE A 56 -3.91 6.14 -19.87
N THR A 57 -4.58 5.18 -20.49
CA THR A 57 -4.58 3.77 -20.06
C THR A 57 -3.68 2.89 -20.92
N ASP A 58 -3.56 3.21 -22.21
CA ASP A 58 -2.70 2.46 -23.14
C ASP A 58 -2.18 3.37 -24.26
N LEU A 59 -1.01 3.01 -24.79
CA LEU A 59 -0.35 3.67 -25.90
C LEU A 59 0.03 2.63 -26.94
N GLN A 60 -0.42 2.82 -28.18
CA GLN A 60 -0.09 1.94 -29.31
C GLN A 60 0.57 2.71 -30.45
N LEU A 61 1.66 2.17 -31.00
CA LEU A 61 2.33 2.71 -32.17
C LEU A 61 2.18 1.74 -33.35
N HIS A 62 1.41 2.13 -34.36
CA HIS A 62 1.29 1.40 -35.61
C HIS A 62 2.17 2.02 -36.70
N ARG A 63 2.92 1.20 -37.44
CA ARG A 63 3.72 1.62 -38.60
C ARG A 63 3.60 0.59 -39.71
N SER A 64 3.02 0.97 -40.84
CA SER A 64 3.04 0.14 -42.06
C SER A 64 4.42 0.15 -42.74
N CYS A 65 4.66 -0.78 -43.68
CA CYS A 65 5.90 -0.82 -44.47
C CYS A 65 6.20 0.53 -45.15
N PHE A 66 5.18 1.18 -45.71
CA PHE A 66 5.28 2.53 -46.27
C PHE A 66 5.67 3.57 -45.20
N GLN A 67 5.01 3.56 -44.04
CA GLN A 67 5.34 4.49 -42.94
C GLN A 67 6.74 4.27 -42.36
N LEU A 68 7.24 3.02 -42.39
CA LEU A 68 8.60 2.69 -42.00
C LEU A 68 9.63 3.38 -42.91
N MET A 69 9.45 3.27 -44.24
CA MET A 69 10.35 3.88 -45.23
C MET A 69 10.39 5.40 -45.14
N PHE A 70 9.26 6.05 -44.86
CA PHE A 70 9.18 7.52 -44.76
C PHE A 70 9.30 8.06 -43.33
N GLY A 71 9.66 7.25 -42.34
CA GLY A 71 9.82 7.73 -40.95
C GLY A 71 8.52 8.25 -40.30
N ARG A 72 7.35 7.85 -40.83
CA ARG A 72 6.02 8.15 -40.29
C ARG A 72 5.56 7.06 -39.32
N GLY A 73 4.52 7.35 -38.57
CA GLY A 73 3.81 6.38 -37.74
C GLY A 73 2.48 6.94 -37.25
N THR A 74 1.62 6.05 -36.74
CA THR A 74 0.35 6.39 -36.13
C THR A 74 0.41 6.04 -34.65
N LEU A 75 0.39 7.05 -33.79
CA LEU A 75 0.27 6.93 -32.34
C LEU A 75 -1.22 6.94 -31.96
N THR A 76 -1.67 5.89 -31.30
CA THR A 76 -3.01 5.79 -30.71
C THR A 76 -2.87 5.87 -29.20
N ILE A 77 -3.61 6.80 -28.59
CA ILE A 77 -3.66 7.04 -27.16
C ILE A 77 -5.05 6.65 -26.69
N TYR A 78 -5.12 5.68 -25.78
CA TYR A 78 -6.36 5.28 -25.12
C TYR A 78 -6.44 5.99 -23.78
N SER A 79 -7.62 6.50 -23.44
CA SER A 79 -7.82 7.20 -22.19
C SER A 79 -9.15 6.83 -21.55
N ASN A 80 -9.24 7.00 -20.22
CA ASN A 80 -10.49 6.86 -19.46
C ASN A 80 -11.29 8.17 -19.40
N ASP A 81 -10.96 9.15 -20.24
CA ASP A 81 -11.75 10.37 -20.40
C ASP A 81 -13.07 10.04 -21.12
N ARG A 82 -14.19 10.52 -20.57
CA ARG A 82 -15.53 10.34 -21.16
C ARG A 82 -15.68 11.06 -22.49
N THR A 83 -14.90 12.11 -22.73
CA THR A 83 -14.99 12.94 -23.94
C THR A 83 -14.07 12.45 -25.06
N ASP A 84 -12.86 12.01 -24.71
CA ASP A 84 -11.82 11.63 -25.66
C ASP A 84 -11.18 10.27 -25.30
N SER A 85 -11.99 9.21 -25.42
CA SER A 85 -11.57 7.83 -25.08
C SER A 85 -10.46 7.28 -25.99
N GLN A 86 -10.33 7.82 -27.20
CA GLN A 86 -9.28 7.42 -28.15
C GLN A 86 -8.81 8.59 -29.02
N ILE A 87 -7.51 8.88 -28.99
CA ILE A 87 -6.88 9.91 -29.82
C ILE A 87 -5.88 9.24 -30.78
N ARG A 88 -5.94 9.57 -32.07
CA ARG A 88 -5.05 9.02 -33.11
C ARG A 88 -4.28 10.13 -33.82
N ILE A 89 -2.95 10.09 -33.73
CA ILE A 89 -2.03 11.07 -34.33
C ILE A 89 -1.14 10.36 -35.35
N SER A 90 -1.29 10.69 -36.65
CA SER A 90 -0.48 10.09 -37.73
C SER A 90 0.43 11.11 -38.39
N THR A 91 1.72 11.10 -38.05
CA THR A 91 2.70 12.04 -38.59
C THR A 91 4.14 11.55 -38.41
N TYR A 92 5.12 12.37 -38.77
CA TYR A 92 6.55 12.11 -38.58
C TYR A 92 6.93 12.21 -37.09
N GLY A 93 7.94 11.43 -36.68
CA GLY A 93 8.46 11.50 -35.30
C GLY A 93 7.57 10.84 -34.23
N MET A 94 6.50 10.14 -34.63
CA MET A 94 5.62 9.42 -33.68
C MET A 94 6.33 8.29 -32.93
N LYS A 95 7.37 7.66 -33.51
CA LYS A 95 8.19 6.67 -32.78
C LYS A 95 8.88 7.29 -31.56
N ARG A 96 9.54 8.45 -31.74
CA ARG A 96 10.21 9.16 -30.63
C ARG A 96 9.22 9.65 -29.59
N THR A 97 8.10 10.19 -30.06
CA THR A 97 7.02 10.70 -29.19
C THR A 97 6.38 9.57 -28.38
N TYR A 98 6.14 8.41 -28.99
CA TYR A 98 5.67 7.20 -28.31
C TYR A 98 6.63 6.77 -27.20
N HIS A 99 7.92 6.64 -27.48
CA HIS A 99 8.89 6.22 -26.46
C HIS A 99 8.98 7.22 -25.31
N LYS A 100 9.00 8.53 -25.60
CA LYS A 100 9.02 9.58 -24.57
C LYS A 100 7.74 9.62 -23.73
N LEU A 101 6.58 9.47 -24.36
CA LEU A 101 5.31 9.38 -23.63
C LEU A 101 5.27 8.10 -22.80
N ARG A 102 5.70 6.97 -23.34
CA ARG A 102 5.80 5.72 -22.59
C ARG A 102 6.73 5.86 -21.39
N GLU A 103 7.88 6.49 -21.57
CA GLU A 103 8.81 6.78 -20.47
C GLU A 103 8.16 7.72 -19.45
N GLU A 104 7.63 8.89 -19.81
CA GLU A 104 7.07 9.86 -18.85
C GLU A 104 5.72 9.43 -18.22
N CYS A 105 4.89 8.70 -18.96
CA CYS A 105 3.56 8.25 -18.51
C CYS A 105 3.62 6.91 -17.77
N LEU A 106 4.44 5.96 -18.26
CA LEU A 106 4.50 4.59 -17.73
C LEU A 106 5.73 4.32 -16.85
N SER A 107 6.74 5.22 -16.77
CA SER A 107 7.74 5.13 -15.69
C SER A 107 7.16 5.39 -14.30
N LYS A 108 5.97 6.00 -14.23
CA LYS A 108 5.23 6.18 -12.98
C LYS A 108 4.46 4.93 -12.54
N GLU A 109 4.36 3.90 -13.38
CA GLU A 109 3.80 2.60 -12.98
C GLU A 109 4.82 1.72 -12.23
N ASP A 110 6.13 1.99 -12.34
CA ASP A 110 7.17 1.26 -11.61
C ASP A 110 7.33 1.74 -10.14
N ASP A 111 6.66 2.81 -9.73
CA ASP A 111 6.48 3.21 -8.32
C ASP A 111 5.41 2.34 -7.60
N ASN A 112 4.86 1.31 -8.27
CA ASN A 112 3.86 0.39 -7.71
C ASN A 112 4.44 -0.98 -7.32
N LEU A 113 5.77 -1.14 -7.26
CA LEU A 113 6.34 -2.15 -6.36
C LEU A 113 6.35 -1.52 -4.97
N LEU A 114 5.36 -1.89 -4.14
CA LEU A 114 5.44 -1.72 -2.69
C LEU A 114 6.88 -2.05 -2.28
N SER A 115 7.56 -1.12 -1.61
CA SER A 115 8.88 -1.40 -1.07
C SER A 115 8.80 -2.70 -0.25
N LYS A 116 9.91 -3.42 -0.12
CA LYS A 116 9.91 -4.69 0.64
C LYS A 116 9.26 -4.54 2.03
N ALA A 117 9.39 -3.36 2.66
CA ALA A 117 8.74 -3.02 3.92
C ALA A 117 7.22 -2.77 3.79
N GLU A 118 6.75 -2.17 2.70
CA GLU A 118 5.32 -1.98 2.42
C GLU A 118 4.63 -3.28 1.97
N ALA A 119 5.39 -4.21 1.40
CA ALA A 119 4.96 -5.57 1.07
C ALA A 119 5.02 -6.53 2.28
N GLU A 120 5.71 -6.14 3.36
CA GLU A 120 5.86 -6.96 4.56
C GLU A 120 4.56 -6.92 5.38
N GLU A 121 3.77 -7.98 5.25
CA GLU A 121 2.53 -8.14 5.99
C GLU A 121 2.81 -8.75 7.37
N ILE A 122 2.45 -8.03 8.44
CA ILE A 122 2.49 -8.55 9.81
C ILE A 122 1.48 -9.69 9.94
N LYS A 123 1.95 -10.87 10.36
CA LYS A 123 1.09 -12.06 10.48
C LYS A 123 0.55 -12.31 11.88
N GLU A 124 1.26 -11.86 12.90
CA GLU A 124 0.95 -12.13 14.30
C GLU A 124 1.25 -10.91 15.18
N TYR A 125 0.54 -10.82 16.30
CA TYR A 125 0.65 -9.76 17.30
C TYR A 125 0.63 -10.36 18.69
N HIS A 126 1.28 -9.67 19.63
CA HIS A 126 1.18 -9.94 21.05
C HIS A 126 0.47 -8.82 21.78
N PHE A 127 -0.37 -9.22 22.73
CA PHE A 127 -1.02 -8.34 23.70
C PHE A 127 -0.50 -8.71 25.09
N HIS A 128 0.34 -7.88 25.68
CA HIS A 128 0.81 -8.07 27.06
C HIS A 128 -0.04 -7.26 28.01
N VAL A 129 -0.82 -7.94 28.85
CA VAL A 129 -1.62 -7.28 29.90
C VAL A 129 -0.78 -7.16 31.16
N TYR A 130 -0.65 -5.94 31.66
CA TYR A 130 0.14 -5.63 32.85
C TYR A 130 -0.71 -5.47 34.10
N PHE A 131 -0.12 -5.88 35.23
CA PHE A 131 -0.70 -5.75 36.55
C PHE A 131 0.37 -5.51 37.62
N LEU A 132 -0.03 -4.85 38.69
CA LEU A 132 0.80 -4.63 39.88
C LEU A 132 0.83 -5.93 40.69
N GLN A 133 1.90 -6.71 40.56
CA GLN A 133 2.01 -8.06 41.14
C GLN A 133 1.81 -8.10 42.66
N ASP A 134 2.26 -7.07 43.38
CA ASP A 134 2.15 -6.99 44.85
C ASP A 134 0.79 -6.46 45.33
N ASN A 135 -0.04 -5.94 44.42
CA ASN A 135 -1.39 -5.51 44.71
C ASN A 135 -2.37 -6.67 44.44
N LYS A 136 -2.85 -7.31 45.52
CA LYS A 136 -3.73 -8.48 45.45
C LYS A 136 -4.99 -8.24 44.61
N GLN A 137 -5.63 -7.09 44.75
CA GLN A 137 -6.85 -6.76 44.02
C GLN A 137 -6.57 -6.56 42.53
N ASN A 138 -5.52 -5.83 42.18
CA ASN A 138 -5.13 -5.60 40.78
C ASN A 138 -4.69 -6.90 40.10
N ARG A 139 -3.87 -7.72 40.78
CA ARG A 139 -3.48 -9.04 40.30
C ARG A 139 -4.71 -9.93 40.07
N ALA A 140 -5.63 -9.99 41.04
CA ALA A 140 -6.84 -10.80 40.91
C ALA A 140 -7.72 -10.36 39.73
N SER A 141 -7.85 -9.05 39.47
CA SER A 141 -8.63 -8.57 38.32
C SER A 141 -7.97 -8.91 36.98
N ALA A 142 -6.63 -8.89 36.91
CA ALA A 142 -5.88 -9.27 35.72
C ALA A 142 -6.08 -10.76 35.39
N LEU A 143 -5.98 -11.62 36.40
CA LEU A 143 -6.21 -13.05 36.24
C LEU A 143 -7.66 -13.34 35.89
N ALA A 144 -8.63 -12.63 36.47
CA ALA A 144 -10.04 -12.77 36.09
C ALA A 144 -10.29 -12.35 34.62
N LEU A 145 -9.58 -11.33 34.13
CA LEU A 145 -9.63 -10.94 32.73
C LEU A 145 -9.06 -12.05 31.82
N ARG A 146 -7.92 -12.64 32.20
CA ARG A 146 -7.32 -13.79 31.50
C ARG A 146 -8.26 -15.00 31.44
N GLU A 147 -8.88 -15.37 32.55
CA GLU A 147 -9.87 -16.47 32.59
C GLU A 147 -11.09 -16.18 31.70
N LYS A 148 -11.50 -14.92 31.59
CA LYS A 148 -12.58 -14.53 30.67
C LYS A 148 -12.19 -14.75 29.20
N ILE A 149 -10.92 -14.52 28.85
CA ILE A 149 -10.39 -14.77 27.50
C ILE A 149 -10.47 -16.26 27.18
N PHE A 150 -10.01 -17.15 28.07
CA PHE A 150 -10.14 -18.61 27.88
C PHE A 150 -11.57 -19.05 27.62
N LYS A 151 -12.53 -18.59 28.45
CA LYS A 151 -13.95 -18.91 28.27
C LYS A 151 -14.53 -18.42 26.95
N LEU A 152 -13.98 -17.37 26.36
CA LEU A 152 -14.41 -16.86 25.05
C LEU A 152 -13.82 -17.68 23.90
N ILE A 153 -12.58 -18.17 24.06
CA ILE A 153 -11.94 -19.09 23.13
C ILE A 153 -12.68 -20.42 23.09
N GLU A 154 -13.00 -20.99 24.26
CA GLU A 154 -13.80 -22.22 24.37
C GLU A 154 -15.18 -22.11 23.69
N LYS A 155 -15.76 -20.91 23.69
CA LYS A 155 -17.04 -20.61 23.02
C LYS A 155 -16.89 -20.29 21.52
N GLY A 156 -15.68 -20.32 20.98
CA GLY A 156 -15.40 -20.00 19.57
C GLY A 156 -15.59 -18.53 19.21
N PHE A 157 -15.56 -17.61 20.17
CA PHE A 157 -15.75 -16.18 19.91
C PHE A 157 -14.52 -15.56 19.19
N PHE A 158 -13.31 -16.02 19.51
CA PHE A 158 -12.05 -15.67 18.83
C PHE A 158 -10.99 -16.78 19.04
N HIS A 159 -9.93 -16.81 18.20
CA HIS A 159 -8.79 -17.76 18.33
C HIS A 159 -7.43 -17.20 18.82
N PRO A 160 -7.27 -16.03 19.47
CA PRO A 160 -6.05 -15.76 20.23
C PRO A 160 -5.85 -16.80 21.33
N VAL A 161 -4.61 -16.98 21.77
CA VAL A 161 -4.27 -17.95 22.83
C VAL A 161 -3.42 -17.24 23.89
N PRO A 162 -3.89 -17.14 25.15
CA PRO A 162 -3.03 -16.73 26.24
C PRO A 162 -1.91 -17.74 26.44
N LEU A 163 -0.71 -17.28 26.72
CA LEU A 163 0.35 -18.17 27.16
C LEU A 163 -0.09 -18.86 28.45
N ASP A 164 0.13 -20.17 28.57
CA ASP A 164 -0.32 -20.97 29.74
C ASP A 164 0.22 -20.43 31.07
N THR A 165 1.39 -19.82 31.03
CA THR A 165 2.01 -19.17 32.18
C THR A 165 1.76 -17.67 32.19
N TYR A 166 1.75 -17.09 33.38
CA TYR A 166 1.78 -15.64 33.59
C TYR A 166 2.97 -15.30 34.49
N ASN A 167 3.46 -14.07 34.36
CA ASN A 167 4.62 -13.58 35.07
C ASN A 167 4.17 -12.82 36.32
N ASP A 168 4.40 -13.39 37.51
CA ASP A 168 4.15 -12.73 38.80
C ASP A 168 5.31 -11.81 39.25
N SER A 169 6.30 -11.63 38.39
CA SER A 169 7.46 -10.77 38.61
C SER A 169 8.03 -10.33 37.26
N PRO A 170 8.92 -9.32 37.22
CA PRO A 170 9.52 -8.86 35.96
C PRO A 170 10.19 -10.00 35.20
N ARG A 171 9.94 -10.10 33.88
CA ARG A 171 10.51 -11.15 33.02
C ARG A 171 10.73 -10.64 31.61
N GLY A 172 11.91 -10.92 31.05
CA GLY A 172 12.29 -10.41 29.73
C GLY A 172 12.23 -8.87 29.72
N PRO A 173 11.63 -8.24 28.69
CA PRO A 173 11.50 -6.79 28.64
C PRO A 173 10.44 -6.22 29.60
N HIS A 174 9.61 -7.07 30.22
CA HIS A 174 8.46 -6.65 31.02
C HIS A 174 8.88 -6.33 32.45
N SER A 175 8.72 -5.06 32.86
CA SER A 175 9.24 -4.56 34.14
C SER A 175 8.37 -4.82 35.37
N ILE A 176 7.15 -5.35 35.20
CA ILE A 176 6.18 -5.71 36.25
C ILE A 176 5.41 -6.97 35.85
N GLY A 177 4.50 -7.43 36.70
CA GLY A 177 3.65 -8.58 36.42
C GLY A 177 2.90 -8.45 35.10
N SER A 178 2.93 -9.51 34.28
CA SER A 178 2.33 -9.51 32.94
C SER A 178 1.88 -10.90 32.51
N TYR A 179 0.96 -10.95 31.54
CA TYR A 179 0.72 -12.16 30.76
C TYR A 179 0.53 -11.82 29.29
N GLU A 180 0.90 -12.75 28.43
CA GLU A 180 0.84 -12.63 26.97
C GLU A 180 -0.45 -13.24 26.43
N VAL A 181 -1.01 -12.60 25.42
CA VAL A 181 -2.07 -13.14 24.57
C VAL A 181 -1.61 -13.04 23.12
N TRP A 182 -1.34 -14.20 22.52
CA TRP A 182 -0.99 -14.30 21.11
C TRP A 182 -2.22 -14.12 20.24
N CYS A 183 -2.09 -13.36 19.14
CA CYS A 183 -3.18 -13.08 18.22
C CYS A 183 -2.70 -13.11 16.76
N PRO A 184 -3.29 -13.94 15.88
CA PRO A 184 -3.00 -13.89 14.46
C PRO A 184 -3.73 -12.68 13.82
N LYS A 185 -3.21 -12.19 12.69
CA LYS A 185 -3.71 -10.97 12.03
C LYS A 185 -5.22 -11.00 11.73
N GLU A 186 -5.76 -12.18 11.40
CA GLU A 186 -7.17 -12.39 11.06
C GLU A 186 -8.11 -12.08 12.23
N HIS A 187 -7.61 -12.19 13.45
CA HIS A 187 -8.36 -11.94 14.68
C HIS A 187 -8.05 -10.60 15.34
N PHE A 188 -7.06 -9.84 14.83
CA PHE A 188 -6.57 -8.62 15.47
C PHE A 188 -7.68 -7.62 15.78
N SER A 189 -8.53 -7.27 14.81
CA SER A 189 -9.57 -6.26 14.98
C SER A 189 -10.58 -6.62 16.08
N ARG A 190 -10.94 -7.91 16.17
CA ARG A 190 -11.86 -8.43 17.20
C ARG A 190 -11.20 -8.41 18.58
N VAL A 191 -9.94 -8.85 18.69
CA VAL A 191 -9.20 -8.86 19.96
C VAL A 191 -8.95 -7.45 20.46
N TYR A 192 -8.48 -6.56 19.59
CA TYR A 192 -8.28 -5.14 19.89
C TYR A 192 -9.58 -4.49 20.39
N SER A 193 -10.68 -4.66 19.66
CA SER A 193 -11.99 -4.09 20.05
C SER A 193 -12.47 -4.63 21.39
N TRP A 194 -12.25 -5.91 21.67
CA TRP A 194 -12.65 -6.52 22.94
C TRP A 194 -11.83 -5.97 24.11
N PHE A 195 -10.51 -5.87 23.96
CA PHE A 195 -9.67 -5.26 25.00
C PHE A 195 -10.02 -3.80 25.22
N ALA A 196 -10.28 -3.02 24.17
CA ALA A 196 -10.70 -1.62 24.31
C ALA A 196 -11.94 -1.45 25.20
N LEU A 197 -12.84 -2.44 25.21
CA LEU A 197 -14.06 -2.43 26.04
C LEU A 197 -13.89 -3.07 27.42
N HIS A 198 -12.86 -3.90 27.62
CA HIS A 198 -12.80 -4.82 28.77
C HIS A 198 -11.48 -4.81 29.55
N HIS A 199 -10.46 -4.06 29.10
CA HIS A 199 -9.16 -4.02 29.78
C HIS A 199 -9.21 -3.39 31.18
N GLY A 200 -10.24 -2.59 31.47
CA GLY A 200 -10.48 -2.02 32.78
C GLY A 200 -9.32 -1.13 33.23
N VAL A 201 -8.70 -1.47 34.36
CA VAL A 201 -7.56 -0.72 34.92
C VAL A 201 -6.20 -1.19 34.39
N HIS A 202 -6.18 -2.26 33.57
CA HIS A 202 -4.95 -2.86 33.10
C HIS A 202 -4.39 -2.13 31.89
N SER A 203 -3.08 -1.96 31.87
CA SER A 203 -2.38 -1.42 30.71
C SER A 203 -1.98 -2.57 29.80
N ILE A 204 -2.06 -2.37 28.49
CA ILE A 204 -1.79 -3.41 27.50
C ILE A 204 -0.79 -2.89 26.48
N LEU A 205 0.36 -3.55 26.39
CA LEU A 205 1.29 -3.38 25.27
C LEU A 205 0.80 -4.24 24.12
N ILE A 206 0.74 -3.66 22.93
CA ILE A 206 0.33 -4.32 21.70
C ILE A 206 1.47 -4.14 20.72
N HIS A 207 2.06 -5.22 20.23
CA HIS A 207 3.12 -5.12 19.24
C HIS A 207 3.01 -6.20 18.17
N PRO A 208 3.51 -5.93 16.95
CA PRO A 208 3.66 -6.97 15.94
C PRO A 208 4.73 -7.98 16.36
N LEU A 209 4.68 -9.17 15.77
CA LEU A 209 5.73 -10.17 15.91
C LEU A 209 6.49 -10.24 14.58
N THR A 210 7.63 -9.56 14.45
CA THR A 210 8.51 -9.61 13.27
C THR A 210 9.89 -10.15 13.68
N GLN A 211 10.88 -10.06 12.78
CA GLN A 211 12.25 -10.43 13.12
C GLN A 211 12.96 -9.37 13.98
N TYR A 212 12.37 -8.19 14.19
CA TYR A 212 13.02 -7.05 14.86
C TYR A 212 12.44 -6.79 16.25
N GLU A 213 12.73 -7.66 17.22
CA GLU A 213 12.10 -7.67 18.55
C GLU A 213 12.18 -6.31 19.28
N VAL A 214 13.35 -5.66 19.30
CA VAL A 214 13.50 -4.33 19.93
C VAL A 214 12.59 -3.29 19.26
N LEU A 215 12.55 -3.27 17.93
CA LEU A 215 11.74 -2.31 17.17
C LEU A 215 10.24 -2.58 17.34
N ASP A 216 9.87 -3.85 17.41
CA ASP A 216 8.49 -4.29 17.66
C ASP A 216 8.00 -3.84 19.04
N HIS A 217 8.82 -4.00 20.08
CA HIS A 217 8.49 -3.60 21.45
C HIS A 217 8.63 -2.08 21.71
N SER A 218 9.26 -1.33 20.81
CA SER A 218 9.44 0.12 20.91
C SER A 218 8.56 0.86 19.91
N ASP A 219 9.12 1.27 18.77
CA ASP A 219 8.51 2.24 17.85
C ASP A 219 7.27 1.69 17.13
N ARG A 220 7.17 0.36 16.96
CA ARG A 220 6.02 -0.28 16.32
C ARG A 220 4.93 -0.69 17.31
N SER A 221 5.16 -0.49 18.60
CA SER A 221 4.20 -0.85 19.63
C SER A 221 3.10 0.19 19.80
N ALA A 222 1.96 -0.25 20.31
CA ALA A 222 0.86 0.58 20.76
C ALA A 222 0.49 0.23 22.20
N TRP A 223 -0.15 1.18 22.89
CA TRP A 223 -0.59 0.99 24.26
C TRP A 223 -2.09 1.27 24.42
N MET A 224 -2.78 0.38 25.13
CA MET A 224 -4.06 0.69 25.76
C MET A 224 -3.83 0.97 27.24
N GLY A 225 -4.37 2.08 27.76
CA GLY A 225 -4.10 2.50 29.12
C GLY A 225 -2.77 3.25 29.25
N LYS A 226 -2.08 3.10 30.39
CA LYS A 226 -0.85 3.84 30.69
C LYS A 226 0.37 3.00 30.32
N PRO A 227 1.30 3.51 29.50
CA PRO A 227 2.52 2.77 29.19
C PRO A 227 3.30 2.41 30.45
N VAL A 228 3.86 1.19 30.45
CA VAL A 228 4.77 0.71 31.48
C VAL A 228 6.18 0.69 30.88
N PRO A 229 7.22 1.13 31.61
CA PRO A 229 8.59 1.05 31.13
C PRO A 229 8.99 -0.38 30.75
N LEU A 230 9.70 -0.54 29.64
CA LEU A 230 10.26 -1.82 29.22
C LEU A 230 11.79 -1.80 29.34
N ASP A 231 12.37 -2.93 29.69
CA ASP A 231 13.82 -3.14 29.63
C ASP A 231 14.20 -3.76 28.27
N LEU A 232 14.31 -2.92 27.24
CA LEU A 232 14.61 -3.36 25.88
C LEU A 232 15.99 -4.03 25.75
N SER A 233 16.89 -3.85 26.72
CA SER A 233 18.21 -4.52 26.74
C SER A 233 18.10 -6.05 26.88
N LYS A 234 16.91 -6.55 27.23
CA LYS A 234 16.61 -7.98 27.38
C LYS A 234 16.17 -8.64 26.08
N LEU A 235 16.05 -7.88 24.99
CA LEU A 235 15.62 -8.37 23.68
C LEU A 235 16.80 -8.38 22.69
N PRO A 236 16.87 -9.37 21.79
CA PRO A 236 17.76 -9.29 20.64
C PRO A 236 17.28 -8.20 19.67
N GLU A 237 18.18 -7.52 18.97
CA GLU A 237 17.75 -6.57 17.93
C GLU A 237 17.11 -7.27 16.72
N TYR A 238 17.57 -8.48 16.41
CA TYR A 238 17.13 -9.27 15.27
C TYR A 238 17.11 -10.77 15.58
N VAL A 239 16.14 -11.51 15.04
CA VAL A 239 16.06 -12.97 15.08
C VAL A 239 15.97 -13.57 13.67
N ASP A 240 16.80 -14.57 13.38
CA ASP A 240 16.85 -15.21 12.05
C ASP A 240 15.53 -15.88 11.68
N LYS A 241 14.83 -16.46 12.66
CA LYS A 241 13.56 -17.14 12.46
C LYS A 241 12.61 -16.79 13.59
N ILE A 242 11.41 -16.34 13.22
CA ILE A 242 10.33 -16.10 14.17
C ILE A 242 9.86 -17.45 14.72
N PRO A 243 9.87 -17.66 16.06
CA PRO A 243 9.42 -18.91 16.66
C PRO A 243 7.90 -19.08 16.48
N LEU A 244 7.46 -20.28 16.12
CA LEU A 244 6.05 -20.60 15.99
C LEU A 244 5.50 -20.95 17.38
N GLN A 245 4.57 -20.16 17.90
CA GLN A 245 3.98 -20.40 19.23
C GLN A 245 2.83 -21.42 19.21
N TYR A 246 1.91 -21.31 18.23
CA TYR A 246 0.71 -22.16 18.13
C TYR A 246 0.55 -22.76 16.73
N PRO A 247 1.52 -23.58 16.26
CA PRO A 247 1.53 -24.10 14.90
C PRO A 247 0.34 -25.00 14.55
N GLU A 248 -0.25 -25.67 15.54
CA GLU A 248 -1.42 -26.55 15.39
C GLU A 248 -2.67 -25.81 14.91
N LEU A 249 -2.74 -24.50 15.08
CA LEU A 249 -3.86 -23.68 14.60
C LEU A 249 -3.77 -23.37 13.10
N GLY A 250 -2.59 -23.48 12.48
CA GLY A 250 -2.40 -23.17 11.07
C GLY A 250 -2.64 -21.71 10.70
N LEU A 251 -2.60 -20.79 11.67
CA LEU A 251 -2.79 -19.35 11.50
C LEU A 251 -1.44 -18.60 11.54
N GLY A 252 -1.45 -17.32 11.18
CA GLY A 252 -0.28 -16.46 11.28
C GLY A 252 0.93 -16.96 10.46
N TYR A 253 2.09 -17.06 11.09
CA TYR A 253 3.33 -17.59 10.47
C TYR A 253 3.27 -19.09 10.19
N SER A 254 2.32 -19.81 10.78
CA SER A 254 2.09 -21.24 10.52
C SER A 254 1.12 -21.49 9.36
N ASN A 255 0.53 -20.43 8.78
CA ASN A 255 -0.31 -20.58 7.59
C ASN A 255 0.55 -20.90 6.35
N ASN A 256 0.30 -22.07 5.76
CA ASN A 256 1.00 -22.58 4.58
C ASN A 256 0.45 -22.06 3.24
N ASP A 257 -0.56 -21.18 3.28
CA ASP A 257 -1.09 -20.55 2.07
C ASP A 257 -0.01 -19.70 1.39
N LYS A 258 0.62 -20.29 0.38
CA LYS A 258 1.53 -19.62 -0.57
C LYS A 258 0.77 -18.75 -1.59
N THR A 259 -0.45 -18.36 -1.29
CA THR A 259 -1.31 -17.58 -2.18
C THR A 259 -1.30 -16.11 -1.79
N LYS A 260 -0.36 -15.38 -2.39
CA LYS A 260 -0.58 -14.04 -2.95
C LYS A 260 0.52 -13.73 -3.95
#